data_AF-M0CKT6-F1
#
_entry.id   AF-M0CKT6-F1
#
_cell.length_a   1.000
_cell.length_b   1.000
_cell.length_c   1.000
_cell.angle_alpha   90.00
_cell.angle_beta   90.00
_cell.angle_gamma   90.00
#
_symmetry.space_group_name_H-M   'P 1'
#
loop_
_entity.id
_entity.type
_entity.pdbx_description
1 polymer ?
#
loop_
_entity_poly.entity_id
_entity_poly.type
_entity_poly.pdbx_seq_one_letter_code
_entity_poly.pdbx_strand_id
1 'polypeptide(L)'
;MTPELTRREAIAGLGSAVAVGSAAGPASASDSPADAVVDLERDGETDYPRCLYKPDSDDEWNPVLPINIHARDSSGGAALSTVEDGFTGLGNLEWTRVFPDATARAWDGEREELVPPDHSFRRPRLGDEWNHVHVWAVDEDRVAIHAHLDVIDLTSSHFHRGDRYGDAAAEAAAHLADEGWETETPYSIEYGVEDDRLERWGDTGDVKLVY
;
A
#
# COMPACT_ATOMS: atom_id res chain seq x y z
N MET A 1 27.40 26.04 28.60
CA MET A 1 25.96 25.97 28.24
C MET A 1 25.91 25.94 26.73
N THR A 2 25.82 24.75 26.18
CA THR A 2 25.72 24.50 24.74
C THR A 2 24.24 24.53 24.36
N PRO A 3 23.84 25.26 23.31
CA PRO A 3 22.45 25.31 22.88
C PRO A 3 22.01 23.94 22.35
N GLU A 4 20.83 23.48 22.77
CA GLU A 4 20.20 22.27 22.26
C GLU A 4 19.66 22.54 20.85
N LEU A 5 20.18 21.79 19.88
CA LEU A 5 19.70 21.79 18.50
C LEU A 5 18.30 21.18 18.44
N THR A 6 17.38 21.85 17.74
CA THR A 6 16.00 21.35 17.63
C THR A 6 15.91 20.27 16.56
N ARG A 7 14.99 19.31 16.72
CA ARG A 7 14.82 18.10 15.89
C ARG A 7 14.70 18.36 14.37
N ARG A 8 14.41 19.61 13.96
CA ARG A 8 14.36 20.05 12.56
C ARG A 8 15.73 20.37 11.93
N GLU A 9 16.76 20.64 12.73
CA GLU A 9 18.11 20.95 12.24
C GLU A 9 18.98 19.69 12.05
N ALA A 10 18.60 18.56 12.65
CA ALA A 10 19.30 17.28 12.49
C ALA A 10 19.08 16.61 11.12
N ILE A 11 17.98 16.94 10.44
CA ILE A 11 17.56 16.26 9.20
C ILE A 11 18.18 16.90 7.94
N ALA A 12 18.70 18.13 8.04
CA ALA A 12 19.37 18.81 6.92
C ALA A 12 20.88 18.52 6.83
N GLY A 13 21.46 17.71 7.72
CA GLY A 13 22.91 17.62 7.94
C GLY A 13 23.63 16.32 7.55
N LEU A 14 22.94 15.28 7.05
CA LEU A 14 23.55 13.98 6.77
C LEU A 14 23.68 13.63 5.28
N GLY A 15 23.51 14.61 4.40
CA GLY A 15 23.91 14.51 3.00
C GLY A 15 25.24 15.20 2.76
N SER A 16 26.38 14.60 3.15
CA SER A 16 27.72 14.79 2.51
C SER A 16 28.89 14.19 3.31
N ALA A 17 29.69 13.36 2.63
CA ALA A 17 31.03 12.85 2.98
C ALA A 17 31.07 11.73 4.06
N VAL A 18 31.72 10.57 3.88
CA VAL A 18 33.13 10.36 3.49
C VAL A 18 33.31 8.96 2.86
N ALA A 19 34.24 8.88 1.92
CA ALA A 19 34.67 7.70 1.19
C ALA A 19 36.00 7.10 1.74
N VAL A 20 36.19 5.78 1.53
CA VAL A 20 37.45 5.00 1.31
C VAL A 20 38.38 4.56 2.48
N GLY A 21 38.65 3.23 2.53
CA GLY A 21 39.98 2.59 2.75
C GLY A 21 40.06 1.52 3.87
N SER A 22 39.99 0.21 3.60
CA SER A 22 41.11 -0.77 3.30
C SER A 22 42.16 -0.91 4.43
N ALA A 23 42.68 -2.05 4.90
CA ALA A 23 42.75 -3.49 4.57
C ALA A 23 43.17 -4.26 5.86
N ALA A 24 43.05 -5.59 6.05
CA ALA A 24 43.89 -6.66 5.47
C ALA A 24 43.38 -8.09 5.85
N GLY A 25 43.40 -9.03 4.88
CA GLY A 25 43.04 -10.46 5.01
C GLY A 25 44.21 -11.37 5.46
N PRO A 26 44.38 -12.64 5.00
CA PRO A 26 43.56 -13.45 4.06
C PRO A 26 43.32 -14.93 4.47
N ALA A 27 42.44 -15.64 3.74
CA ALA A 27 42.61 -17.06 3.39
C ALA A 27 41.81 -17.38 2.10
N SER A 28 42.51 -17.91 1.11
CA SER A 28 42.11 -18.09 -0.29
C SER A 28 41.37 -19.40 -0.58
N ALA A 29 40.44 -19.36 -1.55
CA ALA A 29 40.28 -20.27 -2.71
C ALA A 29 39.01 -19.82 -3.47
N SER A 30 39.12 -18.95 -4.47
CA SER A 30 39.18 -19.30 -5.91
C SER A 30 38.00 -20.14 -6.41
N ASP A 31 36.93 -19.48 -6.83
CA ASP A 31 36.39 -19.51 -8.19
C ASP A 31 35.36 -18.38 -8.30
N SER A 32 35.53 -17.46 -9.24
CA SER A 32 34.45 -16.54 -9.59
C SER A 32 33.31 -17.33 -10.23
N PRO A 33 32.06 -17.06 -9.85
CA PRO A 33 31.09 -16.80 -10.91
C PRO A 33 30.25 -15.56 -10.60
N ALA A 34 30.17 -14.73 -11.65
CA ALA A 34 29.11 -13.79 -12.01
C ALA A 34 28.57 -12.87 -10.91
N ASP A 35 28.65 -11.56 -11.20
CA ASP A 35 27.63 -10.60 -10.79
C ASP A 35 26.26 -11.15 -11.25
N ALA A 36 25.64 -11.96 -10.39
CA ALA A 36 24.22 -12.21 -10.44
C ALA A 36 23.58 -11.01 -9.74
N VAL A 37 23.41 -9.93 -10.49
CA VAL A 37 22.21 -9.12 -10.30
C VAL A 37 21.08 -10.10 -10.56
N VAL A 38 20.56 -10.70 -9.49
CA VAL A 38 19.26 -11.35 -9.56
C VAL A 38 18.31 -10.17 -9.68
N ASP A 39 18.06 -9.78 -10.93
CA ASP A 39 16.82 -9.14 -11.30
C ASP A 39 15.76 -10.20 -10.95
N LEU A 40 15.28 -10.16 -9.71
CA LEU A 40 14.02 -10.80 -9.37
C LEU A 40 13.03 -10.04 -10.24
N GLU A 41 12.66 -10.63 -11.38
CA GLU A 41 11.59 -10.14 -12.24
C GLU A 41 10.30 -10.10 -11.40
N ARG A 42 10.20 -9.05 -10.58
CA ARG A 42 9.08 -8.65 -9.73
C ARG A 42 7.99 -8.01 -10.60
N ASP A 43 7.76 -8.59 -11.77
CA ASP A 43 6.79 -8.09 -12.74
C ASP A 43 5.48 -8.88 -12.69
N GLY A 44 5.38 -9.86 -11.79
CA GLY A 44 4.19 -10.68 -11.63
C GLY A 44 3.11 -9.97 -10.83
N GLU A 45 1.87 -10.02 -11.33
CA GLU A 45 0.66 -9.75 -10.54
C GLU A 45 0.58 -10.63 -9.28
N THR A 46 1.38 -11.70 -9.24
CA THR A 46 1.45 -12.64 -8.13
C THR A 46 2.06 -12.07 -6.86
N ASP A 47 2.85 -11.00 -6.97
CA ASP A 47 3.67 -10.48 -5.86
C ASP A 47 2.96 -9.37 -5.08
N TYR A 48 1.82 -8.89 -5.56
CA TYR A 48 0.97 -8.00 -4.79
C TYR A 48 0.33 -8.78 -3.63
N PRO A 49 0.21 -8.17 -2.44
CA PRO A 49 -0.70 -8.68 -1.43
C PRO A 49 -2.12 -8.59 -1.98
N ARG A 50 -2.89 -9.68 -1.88
CA ARG A 50 -4.24 -9.77 -2.45
C ARG A 50 -5.34 -9.64 -1.41
N CYS A 51 -5.04 -9.92 -0.14
CA CYS A 51 -6.03 -9.92 0.92
C CYS A 51 -5.51 -9.21 2.18
N LEU A 52 -6.44 -8.68 2.95
CA LEU A 52 -6.20 -8.30 4.34
C LEU A 52 -6.55 -9.45 5.27
N TYR A 53 -5.80 -9.60 6.35
CA TYR A 53 -5.91 -10.71 7.28
C TYR A 53 -6.27 -10.23 8.68
N LYS A 54 -7.08 -11.03 9.38
CA LYS A 54 -7.38 -10.87 10.81
C LYS A 54 -7.33 -12.24 11.49
N PRO A 55 -6.94 -12.31 12.77
CA PRO A 55 -7.04 -13.54 13.52
C PRO A 55 -8.52 -13.85 13.74
N ASP A 56 -8.89 -15.13 13.62
CA ASP A 56 -10.19 -15.62 14.06
C ASP A 56 -10.20 -15.89 15.58
N SER A 57 -11.21 -16.63 16.06
CA SER A 57 -11.30 -16.98 17.48
C SER A 57 -10.22 -17.94 17.97
N ASP A 58 -9.56 -18.66 17.05
CA ASP A 58 -8.52 -19.64 17.33
C ASP A 58 -7.11 -19.06 17.07
N ASP A 59 -7.02 -17.73 16.94
CA ASP A 59 -5.80 -16.97 16.59
C ASP A 59 -5.23 -17.31 15.19
N GLU A 60 -6.00 -17.96 14.31
CA GLU A 60 -5.60 -18.26 12.94
C GLU A 60 -5.87 -17.07 12.01
N TRP A 61 -4.88 -16.74 11.18
CA TRP A 61 -4.98 -15.61 10.26
C TRP A 61 -5.80 -15.97 9.03
N ASN A 62 -6.93 -15.31 8.87
CA ASN A 62 -7.85 -15.54 7.77
C ASN A 62 -8.00 -14.29 6.90
N PRO A 63 -8.09 -14.44 5.57
CA PRO A 63 -8.41 -13.34 4.69
C PRO A 63 -9.83 -12.84 4.97
N VAL A 64 -9.96 -11.53 5.18
CA VAL A 64 -11.22 -10.87 5.54
C VAL A 64 -11.71 -9.88 4.50
N LEU A 65 -10.81 -9.21 3.79
CA LEU A 65 -11.12 -8.13 2.84
C LEU A 65 -10.21 -8.24 1.59
N PRO A 66 -10.70 -7.87 0.40
CA PRO A 66 -9.90 -7.89 -0.84
C PRO A 66 -8.97 -6.67 -0.93
N ILE A 67 -7.75 -6.84 -1.44
CA ILE A 67 -6.93 -5.74 -1.97
C ILE A 67 -7.21 -5.66 -3.46
N ASN A 68 -7.95 -4.63 -3.86
CA ASN A 68 -8.70 -4.61 -5.12
C ASN A 68 -8.14 -3.65 -6.17
N ILE A 69 -7.06 -2.94 -5.86
CA ILE A 69 -6.38 -2.07 -6.82
C ILE A 69 -4.88 -2.37 -6.81
N HIS A 70 -4.33 -2.70 -7.97
CA HIS A 70 -2.88 -2.78 -8.19
C HIS A 70 -2.44 -1.55 -8.97
N ALA A 71 -1.47 -0.80 -8.46
CA ALA A 71 -0.98 0.42 -9.08
C ALA A 71 0.52 0.30 -9.37
N ARG A 72 0.94 0.69 -10.59
CA ARG A 72 2.33 0.71 -11.00
C ARG A 72 2.73 2.07 -11.58
N ASP A 73 3.78 2.68 -11.04
CA ASP A 73 4.38 3.91 -11.60
C ASP A 73 5.68 3.55 -12.33
N SER A 74 5.67 3.72 -13.65
CA SER A 74 6.83 3.40 -14.50
C SER A 74 7.64 4.63 -14.90
N SER A 75 7.25 5.81 -14.43
CA SER A 75 7.83 7.10 -14.84
C SER A 75 9.19 7.40 -14.19
N GLY A 76 9.65 6.56 -13.27
CA GLY A 76 10.88 6.74 -12.50
C GLY A 76 10.68 7.50 -11.18
N GLY A 77 9.44 7.81 -10.81
CA GLY A 77 9.05 8.20 -9.45
C GLY A 77 8.87 6.98 -8.54
N ALA A 78 8.86 7.19 -7.23
CA ALA A 78 8.50 6.15 -6.27
C ALA A 78 6.97 6.03 -6.22
N ALA A 79 6.42 4.87 -6.59
CA ALA A 79 4.98 4.68 -6.77
C ALA A 79 4.15 5.07 -5.54
N LEU A 80 4.65 4.78 -4.33
CA LEU A 80 3.99 5.20 -3.08
C LEU A 80 3.86 6.73 -2.97
N SER A 81 4.91 7.47 -3.36
CA SER A 81 4.90 8.94 -3.36
C SER A 81 3.92 9.48 -4.39
N THR A 82 3.87 8.89 -5.58
CA THR A 82 2.94 9.30 -6.65
C THR A 82 1.48 9.07 -6.24
N VAL A 83 1.18 7.95 -5.58
CA VAL A 83 -0.14 7.69 -5.00
C VAL A 83 -0.45 8.67 -3.87
N GLU A 84 0.50 8.95 -2.97
CA GLU A 84 0.32 9.95 -1.90
C GLU A 84 0.01 11.34 -2.48
N ASP A 85 0.75 11.78 -3.50
CA ASP A 85 0.53 13.06 -4.17
C ASP A 85 -0.85 13.13 -4.82
N GLY A 86 -1.30 12.05 -5.46
CA GLY A 86 -2.65 11.96 -6.02
C GLY A 86 -3.76 12.15 -4.99
N PHE A 87 -3.59 11.64 -3.76
CA PHE A 87 -4.56 11.85 -2.68
C PHE A 87 -4.40 13.17 -1.92
N THR A 88 -3.20 13.76 -1.88
CA THR A 88 -2.89 14.95 -1.04
C THR A 88 -2.68 16.26 -1.83
N GLY A 89 -2.73 16.21 -3.16
CA GLY A 89 -2.49 17.34 -4.06
C GLY A 89 -3.39 18.57 -3.86
N LEU A 90 -3.03 19.67 -4.53
CA LEU A 90 -3.57 21.03 -4.36
C LEU A 90 -5.09 21.18 -4.56
N GLY A 91 -5.78 20.16 -5.08
CA GLY A 91 -7.24 20.11 -5.22
C GLY A 91 -8.00 19.55 -4.01
N ASN A 92 -7.34 18.86 -3.07
CA ASN A 92 -8.01 17.89 -2.22
C ASN A 92 -8.02 18.27 -0.73
N LEU A 93 -8.98 19.11 -0.35
CA LEU A 93 -9.56 19.06 1.01
C LEU A 93 -10.49 17.83 1.18
N GLU A 94 -10.62 17.00 0.16
CA GLU A 94 -11.53 15.86 0.14
C GLU A 94 -10.92 14.60 0.73
N TRP A 95 -9.65 14.28 0.48
CA TRP A 95 -8.98 13.10 1.07
C TRP A 95 -8.02 13.49 2.19
N THR A 96 -8.04 12.75 3.30
CA THR A 96 -7.27 13.11 4.51
C THR A 96 -6.75 11.91 5.29
N ARG A 97 -5.63 12.13 6.00
CA ARG A 97 -4.98 11.19 6.93
C ARG A 97 -5.28 11.49 8.41
N VAL A 98 -6.23 12.39 8.71
CA VAL A 98 -6.45 12.92 10.07
C VAL A 98 -6.99 11.88 11.08
N PHE A 99 -7.53 10.76 10.60
CA PHE A 99 -8.05 9.69 11.45
C PHE A 99 -7.01 8.59 11.69
N PRO A 100 -7.02 7.93 12.86
CA PRO A 100 -6.05 6.89 13.18
C PRO A 100 -6.01 5.78 12.13
N ASP A 101 -4.81 5.25 11.92
CA ASP A 101 -4.57 4.15 10.99
C ASP A 101 -5.40 2.93 11.37
N ALA A 102 -5.91 2.22 10.36
CA ALA A 102 -6.66 1.02 10.62
C ALA A 102 -5.79 -0.08 11.20
N THR A 103 -6.43 -0.99 11.93
CA THR A 103 -5.84 -2.28 12.31
C THR A 103 -5.77 -3.25 11.12
N ALA A 104 -5.95 -2.77 9.89
CA ALA A 104 -5.80 -3.55 8.68
C ALA A 104 -4.36 -4.07 8.57
N ARG A 105 -4.21 -5.32 8.17
CA ARG A 105 -2.92 -5.95 7.94
C ARG A 105 -2.98 -6.74 6.65
N ALA A 106 -1.95 -6.63 5.84
CA ALA A 106 -1.75 -7.46 4.65
C ALA A 106 -0.59 -8.43 4.92
N TRP A 107 -0.57 -9.55 4.20
CA TRP A 107 0.54 -10.50 4.27
C TRP A 107 1.69 -10.04 3.39
N ASP A 108 2.87 -9.87 4.00
CA ASP A 108 4.14 -9.67 3.30
C ASP A 108 4.80 -11.05 3.13
N GLY A 109 4.80 -11.54 1.89
CA GLY A 109 5.36 -12.85 1.57
C GLY A 109 6.88 -12.93 1.71
N GLU A 110 7.60 -11.80 1.68
CA GLU A 110 9.05 -11.78 1.79
C GLU A 110 9.51 -11.79 3.25
N ARG A 111 8.79 -11.05 4.10
CA ARG A 111 9.07 -10.98 5.54
C ARG A 111 8.38 -12.10 6.32
N GLU A 112 7.49 -12.85 5.67
CA GLU A 112 6.62 -13.85 6.29
C GLU A 112 5.87 -13.28 7.50
N GLU A 113 5.37 -12.05 7.37
CA GLU A 113 4.70 -11.34 8.46
C GLU A 113 3.52 -10.51 7.98
N LEU A 114 2.72 -10.06 8.95
CA LEU A 114 1.58 -9.19 8.70
C LEU A 114 1.95 -7.74 8.93
N VAL A 115 1.86 -6.95 7.87
CA VAL A 115 2.32 -5.57 7.85
C VAL A 115 1.14 -4.58 7.85
N PRO A 116 1.23 -3.48 8.61
CA PRO A 116 0.27 -2.37 8.52
C PRO A 116 0.35 -1.69 7.14
N PRO A 117 -0.70 -0.95 6.73
CA PRO A 117 -0.60 -0.08 5.57
C PRO A 117 0.43 1.03 5.81
N ASP A 118 1.11 1.45 4.74
CA ASP A 118 1.98 2.62 4.74
C ASP A 118 1.17 3.91 4.85
N HIS A 119 0.03 3.97 4.15
CA HIS A 119 -0.89 5.10 4.20
C HIS A 119 -2.35 4.66 4.31
N SER A 120 -3.15 5.49 4.98
CA SER A 120 -4.61 5.37 4.98
C SER A 120 -5.23 6.73 4.69
N PHE A 121 -6.03 6.82 3.63
CA PHE A 121 -6.72 8.05 3.23
C PHE A 121 -8.21 7.88 3.32
N ARG A 122 -8.91 8.86 3.87
CA ARG A 122 -10.38 8.88 3.95
C ARG A 122 -10.93 10.10 3.23
N ARG A 123 -12.07 9.94 2.57
CA ARG A 123 -12.83 11.05 2.00
C ARG A 123 -14.07 11.38 2.83
N PRO A 124 -14.05 12.41 3.70
CA PRO A 124 -15.22 12.80 4.47
C PRO A 124 -16.38 13.20 3.56
N ARG A 125 -17.54 12.57 3.73
CA ARG A 125 -18.78 12.91 3.03
C ARG A 125 -19.86 13.31 4.03
N LEU A 126 -20.74 14.23 3.64
CA LEU A 126 -21.99 14.48 4.36
C LEU A 126 -22.92 13.29 4.11
N GLY A 127 -22.94 12.34 5.04
CA GLY A 127 -23.67 11.08 4.94
C GLY A 127 -23.02 10.02 5.81
N ASP A 128 -23.58 8.81 5.79
CA ASP A 128 -23.14 7.74 6.69
C ASP A 128 -21.93 6.97 6.14
N GLU A 129 -21.58 7.10 4.86
CA GLU A 129 -20.57 6.28 4.15
C GLU A 129 -19.43 7.12 3.57
N TRP A 130 -18.19 6.79 3.92
CA TRP A 130 -16.97 7.49 3.49
C TRP A 130 -16.05 6.53 2.76
N ASN A 131 -15.49 6.93 1.62
CA ASN A 131 -14.41 6.12 1.03
C ASN A 131 -13.21 6.12 1.95
N HIS A 132 -12.63 4.94 2.08
CA HIS A 132 -11.41 4.71 2.80
C HIS A 132 -10.52 3.81 1.97
N VAL A 133 -9.29 4.26 1.76
CA VAL A 133 -8.26 3.47 1.08
C VAL A 133 -7.12 3.20 2.03
N HIS A 134 -6.62 1.98 2.00
CA HIS A 134 -5.39 1.56 2.64
C HIS A 134 -4.37 1.21 1.57
N VAL A 135 -3.14 1.68 1.74
CA VAL A 135 -2.10 1.63 0.72
C VAL A 135 -0.88 0.90 1.29
N TRP A 136 -0.37 -0.08 0.55
CA TRP A 136 0.86 -0.81 0.85
C TRP A 136 1.85 -0.63 -0.30
N ALA A 137 3.04 -0.16 0.00
CA ALA A 137 4.17 -0.25 -0.93
C ALA A 137 4.55 -1.72 -1.09
N VAL A 138 4.60 -2.18 -2.34
CA VAL A 138 5.11 -3.52 -2.68
C VAL A 138 6.62 -3.40 -2.94
N ASP A 139 7.01 -2.42 -3.74
CA ASP A 139 8.40 -2.04 -4.01
C ASP A 139 8.47 -0.59 -4.54
N GLU A 140 9.53 -0.25 -5.29
CA GLU A 140 9.78 1.11 -5.77
C GLU A 140 8.72 1.56 -6.79
N ASP A 141 8.26 0.66 -7.67
CA ASP A 141 7.35 0.98 -8.75
C ASP A 141 5.93 0.45 -8.54
N ARG A 142 5.66 -0.35 -7.49
CA ARG A 142 4.34 -0.99 -7.28
C ARG A 142 3.73 -0.71 -5.91
N VAL A 143 2.40 -0.53 -5.92
CA VAL A 143 1.56 -0.24 -4.75
C VAL A 143 0.27 -1.05 -4.81
N ALA A 144 -0.12 -1.65 -3.69
CA ALA A 144 -1.38 -2.35 -3.54
C ALA A 144 -2.36 -1.51 -2.70
N ILE A 145 -3.62 -1.41 -3.11
CA ILE A 145 -4.63 -0.59 -2.43
C ILE A 145 -5.88 -1.41 -2.14
N HIS A 146 -6.34 -1.36 -0.89
CA HIS A 146 -7.67 -1.81 -0.49
C HIS A 146 -8.60 -0.60 -0.39
N ALA A 147 -9.62 -0.54 -1.23
CA ALA A 147 -10.68 0.46 -1.20
C ALA A 147 -11.98 -0.14 -0.63
N HIS A 148 -12.56 0.57 0.35
CA HIS A 148 -13.83 0.20 0.97
C HIS A 148 -14.58 1.43 1.50
N LEU A 149 -15.82 1.22 1.94
CA LEU A 149 -16.63 2.25 2.60
C LEU A 149 -16.59 2.09 4.12
N ASP A 150 -16.19 3.15 4.80
CA ASP A 150 -16.37 3.29 6.25
C ASP A 150 -17.79 3.81 6.51
N VAL A 151 -18.52 3.18 7.43
CA VAL A 151 -19.71 3.82 8.02
C VAL A 151 -19.35 4.51 9.32
N ILE A 152 -19.69 5.79 9.45
CA ILE A 152 -19.45 6.57 10.67
C ILE A 152 -20.62 6.42 11.65
N ASP A 153 -20.41 5.60 12.67
CA ASP A 153 -21.18 5.62 13.92
C ASP A 153 -20.34 6.22 15.06
N LEU A 154 -20.52 7.51 15.34
CA LEU A 154 -19.82 8.22 16.42
C LEU A 154 -20.08 7.66 17.84
N THR A 155 -21.00 6.69 17.97
CA THR A 155 -21.33 6.01 19.23
C THR A 155 -20.72 4.61 19.35
N SER A 156 -20.16 4.06 18.26
CA SER A 156 -19.50 2.75 18.23
C SER A 156 -17.98 2.90 18.38
N SER A 157 -17.35 1.98 19.13
CA SER A 157 -15.89 1.87 19.22
C SER A 157 -15.25 1.19 18.00
N HIS A 158 -16.06 0.59 17.13
CA HIS A 158 -15.63 -0.14 15.94
C HIS A 158 -16.50 0.31 14.77
N PHE A 159 -15.93 1.16 13.93
CA PHE A 159 -16.53 1.65 12.69
C PHE A 159 -16.52 0.51 11.63
N HIS A 160 -17.09 0.76 10.45
CA HIS A 160 -17.08 -0.08 9.22
C HIS A 160 -18.36 -0.89 8.92
N ARG A 161 -19.04 -0.49 7.84
CA ARG A 161 -19.92 -1.35 7.04
C ARG A 161 -19.26 -1.45 5.65
N GLY A 162 -18.40 -2.45 5.48
CA GLY A 162 -17.51 -2.55 4.33
C GLY A 162 -17.91 -3.63 3.34
N ASP A 163 -19.07 -3.53 2.69
CA ASP A 163 -19.54 -4.49 1.66
C ASP A 163 -19.70 -3.87 0.26
N ARG A 164 -19.07 -2.71 0.01
CA ARG A 164 -19.15 -1.95 -1.24
C ARG A 164 -17.78 -1.73 -1.87
N TYR A 165 -16.99 -2.80 -1.99
CA TYR A 165 -15.63 -2.73 -2.52
C TYR A 165 -15.60 -2.22 -3.96
N GLY A 166 -16.49 -2.72 -4.82
CA GLY A 166 -16.58 -2.29 -6.22
C GLY A 166 -16.82 -0.80 -6.40
N ASP A 167 -17.80 -0.24 -5.69
CA ASP A 167 -18.12 1.18 -5.72
C ASP A 167 -16.94 2.02 -5.20
N ALA A 168 -16.32 1.60 -4.09
CA ALA A 168 -15.17 2.29 -3.50
C ALA A 168 -13.93 2.27 -4.40
N ALA A 169 -13.64 1.12 -5.04
CA ALA A 169 -12.52 0.98 -5.96
C ALA A 169 -12.72 1.84 -7.21
N ALA A 170 -13.93 1.85 -7.78
CA ALA A 170 -14.25 2.69 -8.94
C ALA A 170 -14.06 4.18 -8.64
N GLU A 171 -14.49 4.65 -7.47
CA GLU A 171 -14.32 6.04 -7.07
C GLU A 171 -12.85 6.41 -6.76
N ALA A 172 -12.08 5.51 -6.15
CA ALA A 172 -10.65 5.71 -5.92
C ALA A 172 -9.86 5.73 -7.24
N ALA A 173 -10.17 4.84 -8.16
CA ALA A 173 -9.57 4.79 -9.49
C ALA A 173 -9.91 6.05 -10.31
N ALA A 174 -11.17 6.50 -10.28
CA ALA A 174 -11.57 7.75 -10.95
C ALA A 174 -10.83 8.97 -10.39
N HIS A 175 -10.65 9.02 -9.06
CA HIS A 175 -9.87 10.08 -8.41
C HIS A 175 -8.42 10.08 -8.90
N LEU A 176 -7.76 8.92 -8.89
CA LEU A 176 -6.37 8.80 -9.35
C LEU A 176 -6.26 9.09 -10.87
N ALA A 177 -7.29 8.77 -11.65
CA ALA A 177 -7.31 9.09 -13.07
C ALA A 177 -7.32 10.61 -13.34
N ASP A 178 -8.00 11.40 -12.51
CA ASP A 178 -7.96 12.87 -12.60
C ASP A 178 -6.55 13.44 -12.28
N GLU A 179 -5.72 12.68 -11.58
CA GLU A 179 -4.33 13.01 -11.22
C GLU A 179 -3.30 12.43 -12.21
N GLY A 180 -3.76 11.78 -13.29
CA GLY A 180 -2.93 11.32 -14.41
C GLY A 180 -2.72 9.80 -14.50
N TRP A 181 -3.34 9.01 -13.63
CA TRP A 181 -3.28 7.55 -13.73
C TRP A 181 -4.18 7.01 -14.85
N GLU A 182 -3.75 5.98 -15.55
CA GLU A 182 -4.55 5.28 -16.56
C GLU A 182 -5.04 3.94 -16.03
N THR A 183 -6.32 3.65 -16.27
CA THR A 183 -6.94 2.39 -15.88
C THR A 183 -6.79 1.33 -16.96
N GLU A 184 -6.16 0.21 -16.64
CA GLU A 184 -6.11 -0.98 -17.49
C GLU A 184 -7.35 -1.85 -17.23
N THR A 185 -8.26 -1.92 -18.22
CA THR A 185 -9.44 -2.79 -18.17
C THR A 185 -9.60 -3.58 -19.48
N PRO A 186 -10.10 -4.82 -19.42
CA PRO A 186 -10.51 -5.55 -18.23
C PRO A 186 -9.32 -6.07 -17.41
N TYR A 187 -9.48 -6.10 -16.09
CA TYR A 187 -8.50 -6.65 -15.16
C TYR A 187 -9.24 -7.41 -14.05
N SER A 188 -8.62 -8.47 -13.51
CA SER A 188 -9.19 -9.30 -12.46
C SER A 188 -8.10 -9.89 -11.59
N ILE A 189 -8.32 -9.95 -10.28
CA ILE A 189 -7.37 -10.44 -9.29
C ILE A 189 -7.83 -11.80 -8.80
N GLU A 190 -6.95 -12.79 -8.87
CA GLU A 190 -7.19 -14.09 -8.22
C GLU A 190 -6.78 -14.02 -6.75
N TYR A 191 -7.78 -13.84 -5.87
CA TYR A 191 -7.56 -13.65 -4.43
C TYR A 191 -7.07 -14.90 -3.69
N GLY A 192 -7.20 -16.09 -4.27
CA GLY A 192 -6.79 -17.35 -3.63
C GLY A 192 -7.62 -17.72 -2.40
N VAL A 193 -8.90 -17.32 -2.38
CA VAL A 193 -9.87 -17.62 -1.31
C VAL A 193 -11.01 -18.47 -1.85
N GLU A 194 -11.80 -19.06 -0.96
CA GLU A 194 -12.94 -19.91 -1.35
C GLU A 194 -14.05 -19.12 -2.04
N ASP A 195 -14.82 -19.77 -2.92
CA ASP A 195 -15.94 -19.13 -3.64
C ASP A 195 -16.97 -18.50 -2.69
N ASP A 196 -17.29 -19.15 -1.57
CA ASP A 196 -18.19 -18.63 -0.53
C ASP A 196 -17.64 -17.33 0.12
N ARG A 197 -16.31 -17.12 0.12
CA ARG A 197 -15.70 -15.87 0.57
C ARG A 197 -15.87 -14.78 -0.48
N LEU A 198 -15.60 -15.09 -1.75
CA LEU A 198 -15.78 -14.18 -2.86
C LEU A 198 -17.24 -13.73 -2.98
N GLU A 199 -18.19 -14.66 -2.90
CA GLU A 199 -19.62 -14.35 -2.97
C GLU A 199 -20.06 -13.38 -1.86
N ARG A 200 -19.50 -13.54 -0.66
CA ARG A 200 -19.76 -12.62 0.47
C ARG A 200 -19.17 -11.23 0.28
N TRP A 201 -18.07 -11.10 -0.48
CA TRP A 201 -17.50 -9.79 -0.81
C TRP A 201 -18.31 -9.08 -1.88
N GLY A 202 -18.99 -9.82 -2.76
CA GLY A 202 -19.69 -9.23 -3.90
C GLY A 202 -18.70 -8.73 -4.96
N ASP A 203 -19.05 -7.64 -5.64
CA ASP A 203 -18.15 -7.02 -6.61
C ASP A 203 -16.96 -6.36 -5.91
N THR A 204 -15.74 -6.83 -6.23
CA THR A 204 -14.48 -6.34 -5.65
C THR A 204 -13.97 -5.08 -6.34
N GLY A 205 -14.38 -4.82 -7.59
CA GLY A 205 -13.93 -3.68 -8.38
C GLY A 205 -12.49 -3.73 -8.83
N ASP A 206 -11.99 -4.92 -9.15
CA ASP A 206 -10.59 -5.16 -9.51
C ASP A 206 -10.14 -4.20 -10.62
N VAL A 207 -9.11 -3.42 -10.32
CA VAL A 207 -8.58 -2.42 -11.25
C VAL A 207 -7.06 -2.39 -11.18
N LYS A 208 -6.46 -2.22 -12.36
CA LYS A 208 -5.03 -1.96 -12.47
C LYS A 208 -4.80 -0.54 -12.96
N LEU A 209 -3.96 0.20 -12.26
CA LEU A 209 -3.60 1.58 -12.57
C LEU A 209 -2.14 1.65 -13.00
N VAL A 210 -1.87 2.44 -14.04
CA VAL A 210 -0.52 2.73 -14.52
C VAL A 210 -0.28 4.23 -14.60
N TYR A 211 0.92 4.67 -14.21
CA TYR A 211 1.38 6.07 -14.25
C TYR A 211 2.61 6.22 -15.13
#